data_AF-A0A3N7EAV3-F1
#
_entry.id   AF-A0A3N7EAV3-F1
#
_cell.length_a   1.000
_cell.length_b   1.000
_cell.length_c   1.000
_cell.angle_alpha   90.00
_cell.angle_beta   90.00
_cell.angle_gamma   90.00
#
_symmetry.space_group_name_H-M   'P 1'
#
loop_
_entity.id
_entity.type
_entity.pdbx_description
1 polymer ?
#
loop_
_entity_poly.entity_id
_entity_poly.type
_entity_poly.pdbx_seq_one_letter_code
_entity_poly.pdbx_strand_id
1 'polypeptide(L)'
;MPASSERPVLPVPTAEQQRILDRIALQRERLRARRVARAQALALAESNRAAAGGVEESLAWRAAGFAREHPWAVAAMAGAAVVAGPRRLIRWAGVLLPMLLRLRR
;
A
#
# COMPACT_ATOMS: atom_id res chain seq x y z
N MET A 1 41.07 34.16 -10.05
CA MET A 1 41.15 33.49 -11.37
C MET A 1 40.17 32.33 -11.37
N PRO A 2 38.95 32.46 -11.92
CA PRO A 2 38.00 31.35 -11.99
C PRO A 2 38.45 30.36 -13.08
N ALA A 3 38.49 29.06 -12.75
CA ALA A 3 38.76 28.00 -13.70
C ALA A 3 37.61 27.92 -14.71
N SER A 4 37.90 28.28 -15.96
CA SER A 4 37.00 28.11 -17.10
C SER A 4 36.55 26.66 -17.19
N SER A 5 35.27 26.40 -16.92
CA SER A 5 34.66 25.08 -17.09
C SER A 5 34.45 24.86 -18.58
N GLU A 6 35.45 24.30 -19.27
CA GLU A 6 35.30 23.84 -20.64
C GLU A 6 34.17 22.81 -20.69
N ARG A 7 33.02 23.23 -21.20
CA ARG A 7 31.91 22.33 -21.47
C ARG A 7 32.34 21.44 -22.64
N PRO A 8 32.41 20.11 -22.48
CA PRO A 8 32.80 19.24 -23.57
C PRO A 8 31.83 19.44 -24.73
N VAL A 9 32.36 19.86 -25.89
CA VAL A 9 31.60 19.99 -27.12
C VAL A 9 31.32 18.58 -27.61
N LEU A 10 30.11 18.09 -27.34
CA LEU A 10 29.68 16.78 -27.82
C LEU A 10 29.50 16.85 -29.34
N PRO A 11 30.04 15.88 -30.10
CA PRO A 11 29.87 15.85 -31.55
C PRO A 11 28.39 15.68 -31.91
N VAL A 12 27.98 16.26 -33.04
CA VAL A 12 26.62 16.12 -33.57
C VAL A 12 26.37 14.64 -33.89
N PRO A 13 25.30 14.03 -33.36
CA PRO A 13 25.03 12.61 -33.57
C PRO A 13 24.79 12.31 -35.05
N THR A 14 25.31 11.18 -35.52
CA THR A 14 24.96 10.67 -36.85
C THR A 14 23.49 10.22 -36.88
N ALA A 15 22.89 10.09 -38.07
CA ALA A 15 21.48 9.69 -38.20
C ALA A 15 21.17 8.33 -37.54
N GLU A 16 22.12 7.40 -37.54
CA GLU A 16 21.97 6.11 -36.84
C GLU A 16 22.01 6.27 -35.31
N GLN A 17 22.91 7.11 -34.80
CA GLN A 17 22.98 7.43 -33.38
C GLN A 17 21.69 8.11 -32.92
N GLN A 18 21.11 8.99 -33.74
CA GLN A 18 19.85 9.64 -33.44
C GLN A 18 18.71 8.63 -33.25
N ARG A 19 18.61 7.62 -34.13
CA ARG A 19 17.60 6.55 -33.99
C ARG A 19 17.75 5.76 -32.68
N ILE A 20 18.98 5.56 -32.20
CA ILE A 20 19.24 4.90 -30.91
C ILE A 20 18.78 5.80 -29.76
N LEU A 21 19.10 7.10 -29.82
CA LEU A 21 18.68 8.07 -28.81
C LEU A 21 17.15 8.16 -28.71
N ASP A 22 16.46 8.18 -29.85
CA ASP A 22 14.99 8.20 -29.90
C ASP A 22 14.40 6.95 -29.23
N ARG A 23 15.00 5.77 -29.48
CA ARG A 23 14.60 4.53 -28.83
C ARG A 23 14.84 4.55 -27.31
N ILE A 24 15.97 5.10 -26.87
CA ILE A 24 16.28 5.27 -25.45
C ILE A 24 15.30 6.24 -24.79
N ALA A 25 14.90 7.31 -25.48
CA ALA A 25 13.93 8.27 -24.98
C ALA A 25 12.58 7.58 -24.69
N LEU A 26 12.07 6.79 -25.65
CA LEU A 26 10.84 6.00 -25.48
C LEU A 26 10.94 4.99 -24.33
N GLN A 27 12.09 4.32 -24.18
CA GLN A 27 12.30 3.39 -23.07
C GLN A 27 12.31 4.10 -21.71
N ARG A 28 12.98 5.25 -21.63
CA ARG A 28 13.05 6.06 -20.40
C ARG A 28 11.68 6.58 -20.00
N GLU A 29 10.86 7.01 -20.96
CA GLU A 29 9.49 7.44 -20.70
C GLU A 29 8.66 6.31 -20.08
N ARG A 30 8.70 5.10 -20.66
CA ARG A 30 8.04 3.91 -20.10
C ARG A 30 8.49 3.59 -18.69
N LEU A 31 9.80 3.69 -18.42
CA LEU A 31 10.36 3.47 -17.08
C LEU A 31 9.91 4.54 -16.10
N ARG A 32 9.84 5.82 -16.51
CA ARG A 32 9.34 6.92 -15.67
C ARG A 32 7.88 6.71 -15.30
N ALA A 33 7.01 6.37 -16.26
CA ALA A 33 5.59 6.09 -15.99
C ALA A 33 5.42 4.97 -14.95
N ARG A 34 6.18 3.88 -15.07
CA ARG A 34 6.17 2.77 -14.10
C ARG A 34 6.67 3.19 -12.71
N ARG A 35 7.70 4.03 -12.64
CA ARG A 35 8.22 4.56 -11.37
C ARG A 35 7.20 5.44 -10.67
N VAL A 36 6.51 6.32 -11.40
CA VAL A 36 5.44 7.17 -10.84
C VAL A 36 4.31 6.31 -10.29
N ALA A 37 3.82 5.32 -11.04
CA ALA A 37 2.78 4.41 -10.57
C ALA A 37 3.19 3.64 -9.30
N ARG A 38 4.44 3.16 -9.23
CA ARG A 38 4.96 2.52 -8.02
C ARG A 38 5.08 3.47 -6.83
N ALA A 39 5.58 4.69 -7.06
CA ALA A 39 5.67 5.70 -6.01
C ALA A 39 4.29 6.03 -5.43
N GLN A 40 3.27 6.17 -6.28
CA GLN A 40 1.88 6.38 -5.85
C GLN A 40 1.35 5.18 -5.07
N ALA A 41 1.56 3.95 -5.55
CA ALA A 41 1.13 2.74 -4.85
C ALA A 41 1.79 2.59 -3.47
N LEU A 42 3.09 2.91 -3.37
CA LEU A 42 3.82 2.91 -2.11
C LEU A 42 3.30 3.99 -1.16
N ALA A 43 3.09 5.21 -1.64
CA ALA A 43 2.52 6.30 -0.85
C ALA A 43 1.12 5.94 -0.33
N LEU A 44 0.29 5.32 -1.16
CA LEU A 44 -1.04 4.86 -0.75
C LEU A 44 -0.94 3.75 0.31
N ALA A 45 -0.05 2.77 0.12
CA ALA A 45 0.18 1.70 1.10
C ALA A 45 0.69 2.23 2.45
N GLU A 46 1.58 3.22 2.43
CA GLU A 46 2.10 3.87 3.63
C GLU A 46 1.02 4.69 4.34
N SER A 47 0.21 5.45 3.59
CA SER A 47 -0.94 6.18 4.13
C SER A 47 -1.97 5.23 4.79
N ASN A 48 -2.25 4.08 4.16
CA ASN A 48 -3.14 3.07 4.71
C ASN A 48 -2.54 2.40 5.95
N ARG A 49 -1.23 2.17 6.00
CA ARG A 49 -0.57 1.59 7.18
C ARG A 49 -0.60 2.57 8.36
N ALA A 50 -0.34 3.86 8.11
CA ALA A 50 -0.44 4.90 9.13
C ALA A 50 -1.89 5.07 9.63
N ALA A 51 -2.87 5.07 8.73
CA ALA A 51 -4.29 5.12 9.09
C ALA A 51 -4.73 3.88 9.85
N ALA A 52 -4.30 2.68 9.44
CA ALA A 52 -4.63 1.43 10.13
C ALA A 52 -4.07 1.41 11.56
N GLY A 53 -2.83 1.88 11.78
CA GLY A 53 -2.25 1.96 13.12
C GLY A 53 -3.08 2.83 14.08
N GLY A 54 -3.52 4.02 13.64
CA GLY A 54 -4.36 4.89 14.46
C GLY A 54 -5.81 4.41 14.61
N VAL A 55 -6.36 3.74 13.59
CA VAL A 55 -7.72 3.18 13.64
C VAL A 55 -7.79 1.99 14.58
N GLU A 56 -6.82 1.07 14.55
CA GLU A 56 -6.78 -0.08 15.46
C GLU A 56 -6.65 0.38 16.91
N GLU A 57 -5.82 1.39 17.19
CA GLU A 57 -5.70 1.99 18.53
C GLU A 57 -7.05 2.55 19.01
N SER A 58 -7.76 3.29 18.14
CA SER A 58 -9.08 3.87 18.45
C SER A 58 -10.20 2.82 18.59
N LEU A 59 -10.14 1.74 17.81
CA LEU A 59 -11.06 0.63 17.88
C LEU A 59 -10.80 -0.23 19.13
N ALA A 60 -9.55 -0.47 19.49
CA ALA A 60 -9.19 -1.16 20.72
C ALA A 60 -9.72 -0.42 21.96
N TRP A 61 -9.57 0.91 21.99
CA TRP A 61 -10.14 1.74 23.06
C TRP A 61 -11.67 1.71 23.10
N ARG A 62 -12.35 1.74 21.95
CA ARG A 62 -13.82 1.57 21.89
C ARG A 62 -14.25 0.17 22.30
N ALA A 63 -13.53 -0.86 21.89
CA ALA A 63 -13.81 -2.24 22.25
C ALA A 63 -13.64 -2.46 23.76
N ALA A 64 -12.62 -1.85 24.38
CA ALA A 64 -12.44 -1.86 25.83
C ALA A 64 -13.59 -1.16 26.57
N GLY A 65 -14.09 -0.04 26.05
CA GLY A 65 -15.29 0.63 26.56
C GLY A 65 -16.54 -0.25 26.45
N PHE A 66 -16.79 -0.79 25.26
CA PHE A 66 -17.92 -1.69 25.00
C PHE A 66 -17.89 -2.94 25.90
N ALA A 67 -16.71 -3.50 26.14
CA ALA A 67 -16.57 -4.67 27.00
C ALA A 67 -16.95 -4.38 28.45
N ARG A 68 -16.68 -3.16 28.92
CA ARG A 68 -17.09 -2.69 30.25
C ARG A 68 -18.59 -2.44 30.34
N GLU A 69 -19.19 -1.89 29.29
CA GLU A 69 -20.63 -1.58 29.25
C GLU A 69 -21.50 -2.83 29.01
N HIS A 70 -20.99 -3.83 28.28
CA HIS A 70 -21.75 -5.02 27.88
C HIS A 70 -21.03 -6.34 28.17
N PRO A 71 -20.81 -6.69 29.46
CA PRO A 71 -20.05 -7.88 29.84
C PRO A 71 -20.70 -9.18 29.35
N TRP A 72 -22.04 -9.27 29.32
CA TRP A 72 -22.75 -10.45 28.82
C TRP A 72 -22.61 -10.65 27.31
N ALA A 73 -22.61 -9.58 26.52
CA ALA A 73 -22.40 -9.67 25.08
C ALA A 73 -20.99 -10.19 24.76
N VAL A 74 -19.99 -9.71 25.50
CA VAL A 74 -18.60 -10.20 25.38
C VAL A 74 -18.51 -11.67 25.79
N ALA A 75 -19.13 -12.07 26.91
CA ALA A 75 -19.13 -13.45 27.35
C ALA A 75 -19.79 -14.39 26.33
N ALA A 76 -20.91 -13.97 25.73
CA ALA A 76 -21.58 -14.72 24.68
C ALA A 76 -20.69 -14.89 23.43
N MET A 77 -20.04 -13.81 22.99
CA MET A 77 -19.09 -13.86 21.88
C MET A 77 -17.89 -14.77 22.16
N ALA A 78 -17.29 -14.65 23.34
CA ALA A 78 -16.17 -15.50 23.75
C ALA A 78 -16.59 -16.98 23.81
N GLY A 79 -17.77 -17.27 24.38
CA GLY A 79 -18.33 -18.63 24.41
C GLY A 79 -18.57 -19.19 23.01
N ALA A 80 -19.14 -18.39 22.10
CA ALA A 80 -19.35 -18.79 20.71
C ALA A 80 -18.02 -19.08 19.99
N ALA A 81 -16.99 -18.27 20.23
CA ALA A 81 -15.66 -18.50 19.66
C ALA A 81 -15.01 -19.80 20.16
N VAL A 82 -15.15 -20.13 21.45
CA VAL A 82 -14.67 -21.39 22.03
C VAL A 82 -15.40 -22.59 21.41
N VAL A 83 -16.72 -22.52 21.26
CA VAL A 83 -17.53 -23.59 20.65
C VAL A 83 -17.21 -23.78 19.16
N ALA A 84 -16.95 -22.70 18.42
CA ALA A 84 -16.62 -22.80 17.00
C ALA A 84 -15.23 -23.44 16.75
N GLY A 85 -14.26 -23.17 17.63
CA GLY A 85 -12.89 -23.65 17.52
C GLY A 85 -12.05 -22.96 16.42
N PRO A 86 -10.71 -22.93 16.57
CA PRO A 86 -9.83 -22.11 15.75
C PRO A 86 -9.82 -22.51 14.26
N ARG A 87 -9.96 -23.80 13.97
CA ARG A 87 -9.97 -24.30 12.57
C ARG A 87 -11.20 -23.85 11.78
N ARG A 88 -12.37 -23.70 12.41
CA ARG A 88 -13.56 -23.17 11.73
C ARG A 88 -13.48 -21.66 11.56
N LEU A 89 -12.94 -20.93 12.55
CA LEU A 89 -12.77 -19.47 12.48
C LEU A 89 -11.90 -19.05 11.29
N ILE A 90 -10.75 -19.71 11.08
CA ILE A 90 -9.86 -19.40 9.94
C ILE A 90 -10.56 -19.64 8.59
N ARG A 91 -11.37 -20.70 8.50
CA ARG A 91 -12.11 -21.03 7.28
C ARG A 91 -13.21 -20.01 6.96
N TRP A 92 -13.89 -19.51 8.00
CA TRP A 92 -14.88 -18.45 7.85
C TRP A 92 -14.26 -17.07 7.62
N ALA A 93 -13.08 -16.80 8.19
CA ALA A 93 -12.34 -15.57 7.94
C ALA A 93 -12.01 -15.41 6.45
N GLY A 94 -11.54 -16.47 5.78
CA GLY A 94 -11.28 -16.43 4.33
C GLY A 94 -12.52 -16.15 3.47
N VAL A 95 -13.72 -16.51 3.94
CA VAL A 95 -14.99 -16.29 3.24
C VAL A 95 -15.58 -14.91 3.53
N LEU A 96 -15.50 -14.43 4.77
CA LEU A 96 -16.08 -13.15 5.20
C LEU A 96 -15.18 -11.95 4.87
N LEU A 97 -13.85 -12.13 4.89
CA LEU A 97 -12.87 -11.08 4.60
C LEU A 97 -13.13 -10.35 3.26
N PRO A 98 -13.35 -11.03 2.11
CA PRO A 98 -13.64 -10.34 0.85
C PRO A 98 -14.97 -9.59 0.86
N MET A 99 -15.93 -10.03 1.68
CA MET A 99 -17.24 -9.39 1.80
C MET A 99 -17.18 -8.10 2.64
N LEU A 100 -16.41 -8.11 3.74
CA LEU A 100 -16.14 -6.90 4.52
C LEU A 100 -15.33 -5.87 3.74
N LEU A 101 -14.33 -6.31 2.96
CA LEU A 101 -13.54 -5.41 2.11
C LEU A 101 -14.41 -4.73 1.04
N ARG A 102 -15.48 -5.40 0.57
CA ARG A 102 -16.46 -4.80 -0.34
C ARG A 102 -17.34 -3.75 0.34
N LEU A 103 -17.61 -3.88 1.63
CA LEU A 103 -18.47 -2.97 2.38
C LEU A 103 -17.75 -1.68 2.81
N ARG A 104 -16.42 -1.70 2.86
CA ARG A 104 -15.57 -0.51 3.13
C ARG A 104 -15.29 0.35 1.88
N ARG A 105 -15.89 0.02 0.74
CA ARG A 105 -15.76 0.76 -0.52
C ARG A 105 -16.91 1.75 -0.68
#